data_AF-A0AAN8JG93-F1
#
_entry.id   AF-A0AAN8JG93-F1
#
_cell.length_a   1.000
_cell.length_b   1.000
_cell.length_c   1.000
_cell.angle_alpha   90.00
_cell.angle_beta   90.00
_cell.angle_gamma   90.00
#
_symmetry.space_group_name_H-M   'P 1'
#
loop_
_entity.id
_entity.type
_entity.pdbx_description
1 polymer ?
#
loop_
_entity_poly.entity_id
_entity_poly.type
_entity_poly.pdbx_seq_one_letter_code
_entity_poly.pdbx_strand_id
1 'polypeptide(L)'
;MALICSHIYKRILLNKCKNVKKWRNPNCLSKLPFLTSTSAILLCSPRSRFLRTTTSECASRRVWEVPDQNEVSKLKAIYQDPKSLVNQLLSPMVKSGDTVEPILVFNPKLNGHMWRARLELYWPHNINITGVHCSVHQAEENAYLMACDLFRHLGMLFERDGKMMVVDENYVFLVLQMLYEKGTYTGLNTQSQYNFNLSTTKVKEEDLPVWQSELRVPWPYSFSVTTSGSSLHSTQYMTCLLTSMRLKTIGLLNKRNGLAMEKIPKISRKFQLSSLSQKKPVTREEFSPHFEIYVDASQSGFGAYLLTKEEGKINWISEPWSKHFPHIDLKQKGARINNTFYEYYALVSACYTWKHKFVDKRVLCWSDNMSAVQYTNEGPRCCDKNQLQTYGKLYMIMIQMCAKYNIRLKALHVRRMENHAADLLSKLNVGEFKKFVPDAKLMPKKTKKLLFWRPLIEMDKPKDDSKS
;
A
#
# COMPACT_ATOMS: atom_id res chain seq x y z
N MET A 1 -20.63 -36.78 3.60
CA MET A 1 -21.25 -35.82 4.53
C MET A 1 -20.98 -34.34 4.22
N ALA A 2 -19.86 -33.95 3.59
CA ALA A 2 -19.59 -32.54 3.22
C ALA A 2 -20.51 -31.95 2.13
N LEU A 3 -21.08 -32.77 1.25
CA LEU A 3 -22.02 -32.34 0.20
C LEU A 3 -23.44 -31.99 0.71
N ILE A 4 -23.81 -32.48 1.91
CA ILE A 4 -25.14 -32.25 2.49
C ILE A 4 -25.22 -30.87 3.17
N CYS A 5 -24.13 -30.39 3.76
CA CYS A 5 -24.09 -29.05 4.40
C CYS A 5 -24.20 -27.90 3.39
N SER A 6 -23.64 -28.05 2.18
CA SER A 6 -23.73 -27.01 1.12
C SER A 6 -25.17 -26.85 0.59
N HIS A 7 -25.93 -27.95 0.49
CA HIS A 7 -27.31 -27.91 0.02
C HIS A 7 -28.28 -27.34 1.06
N ILE A 8 -28.07 -27.62 2.35
CA ILE A 8 -28.91 -27.08 3.43
C ILE A 8 -28.72 -25.56 3.56
N TYR A 9 -27.49 -25.06 3.45
CA TYR A 9 -27.19 -23.62 3.51
C TYR A 9 -27.83 -22.84 2.35
N LYS A 10 -27.80 -23.41 1.13
CA LYS A 10 -28.42 -22.83 -0.06
C LYS A 10 -29.95 -22.84 0.00
N ARG A 11 -30.55 -23.87 0.62
CA ARG A 11 -32.01 -24.00 0.79
C ARG A 11 -32.58 -23.07 1.88
N ILE A 12 -31.82 -22.82 2.95
CA ILE A 12 -32.18 -21.84 4.00
C ILE A 12 -32.16 -20.41 3.45
N LEU A 13 -31.20 -20.08 2.58
CA LEU A 13 -31.13 -18.77 1.91
C LEU A 13 -32.26 -18.58 0.88
N LEU A 14 -32.60 -19.61 0.10
CA LEU A 14 -33.65 -19.52 -0.93
C LEU A 14 -35.08 -19.50 -0.35
N ASN A 15 -35.33 -20.15 0.79
CA ASN A 15 -36.65 -20.11 1.43
C ASN A 15 -36.93 -18.78 2.16
N LYS A 16 -35.89 -18.03 2.57
CA LYS A 16 -36.06 -16.69 3.14
C LYS A 16 -36.41 -15.61 2.11
N CYS A 17 -36.24 -15.87 0.82
CA CYS A 17 -36.54 -14.90 -0.26
C CYS A 17 -37.96 -15.02 -0.85
N LYS A 18 -38.76 -16.03 -0.50
CA LYS A 18 -40.08 -16.27 -1.13
C LYS A 18 -41.28 -15.60 -0.46
N ASN A 19 -41.13 -14.93 0.67
CA ASN A 19 -42.22 -14.20 1.33
C ASN A 19 -41.86 -12.73 1.52
N VAL A 20 -42.11 -11.90 0.50
CA VAL A 20 -42.01 -10.44 0.60
C VAL A 20 -43.26 -9.79 0.01
N LYS A 21 -44.29 -9.62 0.85
CA LYS A 21 -45.22 -8.49 0.77
C LYS A 21 -45.21 -7.83 2.15
N LYS A 22 -44.90 -6.52 2.17
CA LYS A 22 -44.66 -5.62 3.32
C LYS A 22 -43.26 -5.64 3.91
N TRP A 23 -42.35 -4.83 3.37
CA TRP A 23 -41.44 -3.99 4.17
C TRP A 23 -41.11 -2.72 3.34
N ARG A 24 -41.79 -1.60 3.65
CA ARG A 24 -41.29 -0.25 3.35
C ARG A 24 -40.54 0.22 4.59
N ASN A 25 -39.24 -0.02 4.65
CA ASN A 25 -38.35 0.59 5.64
C ASN A 25 -36.98 0.86 4.97
N PRO A 26 -36.51 2.12 4.86
CA PRO A 26 -35.27 2.46 4.15
C PRO A 26 -33.98 1.97 4.84
N ASN A 27 -34.04 1.42 6.05
CA ASN A 27 -32.86 1.14 6.88
C ASN A 27 -32.34 -0.31 6.83
N CYS A 28 -32.79 -1.16 5.90
CA CYS A 28 -32.40 -2.58 5.87
C CYS A 28 -31.45 -2.99 4.73
N LEU A 29 -30.99 -2.07 3.87
CA LEU A 29 -30.14 -2.41 2.71
C LEU A 29 -28.62 -2.40 2.96
N SER A 30 -28.16 -2.30 4.21
CA SER A 30 -26.72 -2.23 4.54
C SER A 30 -26.08 -3.55 5.01
N LYS A 31 -26.78 -4.69 4.94
CA LYS A 31 -26.31 -5.96 5.55
C LYS A 31 -26.13 -7.09 4.54
N LEU A 32 -25.02 -7.03 3.80
CA LEU A 32 -24.39 -8.16 3.12
C LEU A 32 -22.87 -8.02 3.32
N PRO A 33 -22.10 -9.11 3.52
CA PRO A 33 -20.66 -9.03 3.72
C PRO A 33 -20.01 -8.56 2.42
N PHE A 34 -19.65 -7.28 2.38
CA PHE A 34 -18.86 -6.69 1.31
C PHE A 34 -17.42 -7.18 1.43
N LEU A 35 -17.04 -8.13 0.58
CA LEU A 35 -15.64 -8.41 0.25
C LEU A 35 -15.02 -7.13 -0.35
N THR A 36 -14.11 -6.49 0.38
CA THR A 36 -13.47 -5.23 -0.05
C THR A 36 -12.04 -5.44 -0.59
N SER A 37 -11.68 -4.55 -1.52
CA SER A 37 -10.62 -4.64 -2.53
C SER A 37 -9.24 -4.14 -2.03
N THR A 38 -8.51 -4.96 -1.27
CA THR A 38 -7.34 -4.48 -0.51
C THR A 38 -5.96 -4.69 -1.15
N SER A 39 -5.75 -5.60 -2.11
CA SER A 39 -4.38 -5.82 -2.69
C SER A 39 -4.24 -5.98 -4.20
N ALA A 40 -5.17 -5.48 -5.01
CA ALA A 40 -4.97 -5.42 -6.48
C ALA A 40 -3.71 -4.62 -6.92
N ILE A 41 -3.06 -3.88 -5.99
CA ILE A 41 -1.94 -2.96 -6.21
C ILE A 41 -0.56 -3.52 -5.80
N LEU A 42 -0.49 -4.42 -4.81
CA LEU A 42 0.79 -5.03 -4.40
C LEU A 42 1.41 -5.89 -5.52
N LEU A 43 0.60 -6.21 -6.53
CA LEU A 43 0.93 -7.07 -7.67
C LEU A 43 1.65 -6.32 -8.81
N CYS A 44 1.78 -5.00 -8.78
CA CYS A 44 2.42 -4.24 -9.87
C CYS A 44 3.95 -4.07 -9.67
N SER A 45 4.72 -5.16 -9.77
CA SER A 45 6.20 -5.11 -9.85
C SER A 45 6.68 -4.85 -11.29
N PRO A 46 7.61 -3.90 -11.57
CA PRO A 46 8.05 -3.60 -12.94
C PRO A 46 8.98 -4.63 -13.58
N ARG A 47 9.46 -5.64 -12.82
CA ARG A 47 10.43 -6.63 -13.32
C ARG A 47 9.83 -7.97 -13.74
N SER A 48 8.52 -8.16 -13.52
CA SER A 48 7.75 -9.25 -14.10
C SER A 48 6.82 -8.61 -15.13
N ARG A 49 7.03 -8.84 -16.43
CA ARG A 49 6.13 -8.34 -17.49
C ARG A 49 4.70 -8.93 -17.39
N PHE A 50 4.50 -9.91 -16.50
CA PHE A 50 3.35 -10.80 -16.47
C PHE A 50 2.30 -10.46 -15.41
N LEU A 51 2.61 -9.65 -14.39
CA LEU A 51 1.62 -9.25 -13.38
C LEU A 51 0.78 -8.06 -13.86
N ARG A 52 -0.05 -8.27 -14.88
CA ARG A 52 -1.23 -7.42 -15.12
C ARG A 52 -2.40 -8.02 -14.35
N THR A 53 -2.76 -7.44 -13.22
CA THR A 53 -4.07 -7.66 -12.60
C THR A 53 -5.14 -7.09 -13.52
N THR A 54 -5.92 -7.97 -14.16
CA THR A 54 -7.01 -7.54 -15.04
C THR A 54 -8.29 -7.42 -14.22
N THR A 55 -8.57 -6.21 -13.73
CA THR A 55 -9.93 -5.83 -13.35
C THR A 55 -10.56 -5.08 -14.53
N SER A 56 -11.59 -5.68 -15.11
CA SER A 56 -12.49 -5.19 -16.18
C SER A 56 -12.42 -5.85 -17.56
N GLU A 57 -13.62 -6.23 -17.99
CA GLU A 57 -14.02 -6.79 -19.27
C GLU A 57 -13.86 -5.73 -20.37
N CYS A 58 -12.77 -5.82 -21.11
CA CYS A 58 -12.73 -5.29 -22.46
C CYS A 58 -12.06 -6.35 -23.33
N ALA A 59 -12.88 -6.98 -24.16
CA ALA A 59 -12.62 -8.20 -24.90
C ALA A 59 -12.20 -7.92 -26.35
N SER A 60 -11.25 -7.01 -26.56
CA SER A 60 -10.59 -6.85 -27.86
C SER A 60 -9.17 -7.44 -27.80
N ARG A 61 -8.91 -8.40 -28.70
CA ARG A 61 -7.65 -9.11 -29.02
C ARG A 61 -6.48 -8.82 -28.06
N ARG A 62 -6.46 -9.49 -26.90
CA ARG A 62 -5.24 -9.56 -26.08
C ARG A 62 -4.32 -10.58 -26.70
N VAL A 63 -3.22 -10.13 -27.29
CA VAL A 63 -2.06 -10.98 -27.57
C VAL A 63 -1.55 -11.46 -26.21
N TRP A 64 -1.74 -12.73 -25.91
CA TRP A 64 -1.19 -13.33 -24.71
C TRP A 64 0.29 -13.54 -24.96
N GLU A 65 1.13 -12.70 -24.33
CA GLU A 65 2.57 -12.90 -24.34
C GLU A 65 2.89 -14.19 -23.61
N VAL A 66 3.45 -15.16 -24.33
CA VAL A 66 4.04 -16.35 -23.73
C VAL A 66 5.17 -15.90 -22.81
N PRO A 67 5.27 -16.42 -21.57
CA PRO A 67 6.41 -16.22 -20.71
C PRO A 67 7.71 -16.39 -21.48
N ASP A 68 8.61 -15.43 -21.33
CA ASP A 68 9.97 -15.58 -21.86
C ASP A 68 10.53 -16.87 -21.26
N GLN A 69 10.85 -17.85 -22.11
CA GLN A 69 11.33 -19.15 -21.66
C GLN A 69 12.60 -19.00 -20.82
N ASN A 70 13.41 -17.96 -21.08
CA ASN A 70 14.57 -17.64 -20.26
C ASN A 70 14.19 -17.22 -18.84
N GLU A 71 13.06 -16.53 -18.65
CA GLU A 71 12.55 -16.16 -17.33
C GLU A 71 12.05 -17.40 -16.59
N VAL A 72 11.29 -18.27 -17.26
CA VAL A 72 10.84 -19.55 -16.68
C VAL A 72 12.03 -20.41 -16.23
N SER A 73 13.06 -20.55 -17.07
CA SER A 73 14.29 -21.28 -16.72
C SER A 73 15.00 -20.68 -15.50
N LYS A 74 15.06 -19.34 -15.40
CA LYS A 74 15.61 -18.66 -14.21
C LYS A 74 14.78 -18.93 -12.96
N LEU A 75 13.45 -18.92 -13.07
CA LEU A 75 12.58 -19.22 -11.94
C LEU A 75 12.71 -20.69 -11.50
N LYS A 76 12.79 -21.64 -12.44
CA LYS A 76 13.05 -23.06 -12.12
C LYS A 76 14.37 -23.27 -11.40
N ALA A 77 15.41 -22.51 -11.75
CA ALA A 77 16.69 -22.57 -11.05
C ALA A 77 16.60 -22.07 -9.59
N ILE A 78 15.64 -21.20 -9.28
CA ILE A 78 15.43 -20.64 -7.93
C ILE A 78 14.44 -21.50 -7.12
N TYR A 79 13.40 -22.03 -7.76
CA TYR A 79 12.30 -22.75 -7.12
C TYR A 79 12.30 -24.21 -7.56
N GLN A 80 12.92 -25.08 -6.76
CA GLN A 80 13.04 -26.52 -7.06
C GLN A 80 11.67 -27.22 -7.06
N ASP A 81 10.79 -26.88 -6.12
CA ASP A 81 9.42 -27.40 -6.04
C ASP A 81 8.43 -26.26 -5.72
N PRO A 82 7.98 -25.52 -6.74
CA PRO A 82 7.14 -24.34 -6.53
C PRO A 82 5.75 -24.69 -6.00
N LYS A 83 5.21 -25.87 -6.36
CA LYS A 83 3.89 -26.32 -5.89
C LYS A 83 3.92 -26.64 -4.40
N SER A 84 4.95 -27.36 -3.95
CA SER A 84 5.14 -27.64 -2.51
C SER A 84 5.36 -26.36 -1.72
N LEU A 85 6.13 -25.39 -2.21
CA LEU A 85 6.31 -24.09 -1.53
C LEU A 85 5.00 -23.33 -1.35
N VAL A 86 4.17 -23.24 -2.39
CA VAL A 86 2.85 -22.59 -2.30
C VAL A 86 1.94 -23.33 -1.32
N ASN A 87 1.91 -24.66 -1.38
CA ASN A 87 1.09 -25.47 -0.47
C ASN A 87 1.56 -25.34 0.98
N GLN A 88 2.88 -25.34 1.24
CA GLN A 88 3.44 -25.12 2.57
C GLN A 88 3.03 -23.75 3.12
N LEU A 89 3.17 -22.69 2.32
CA LEU A 89 2.76 -21.32 2.69
C LEU A 89 1.28 -21.23 3.07
N LEU A 90 0.40 -21.92 2.35
CA LEU A 90 -1.04 -21.85 2.55
C LEU A 90 -1.57 -22.87 3.57
N SER A 91 -0.79 -23.92 3.87
CA SER A 91 -1.24 -25.04 4.70
C SER A 91 -1.78 -24.64 6.07
N PRO A 92 -1.24 -23.65 6.82
CA PRO A 92 -1.79 -23.29 8.11
C PRO A 92 -3.19 -22.70 8.00
N MET A 93 -3.48 -21.98 6.92
CA MET A 93 -4.78 -21.35 6.66
C MET A 93 -5.80 -22.33 6.08
N VAL A 94 -5.35 -23.32 5.28
CA VAL A 94 -6.21 -24.38 4.77
C VAL A 94 -6.65 -25.30 5.90
N LYS A 95 -5.71 -25.71 6.78
CA LYS A 95 -6.00 -26.58 7.93
C LYS A 95 -6.98 -25.96 8.92
N SER A 96 -7.01 -24.64 9.04
CA SER A 96 -7.95 -23.93 9.90
C SER A 96 -9.32 -23.68 9.26
N GLY A 97 -9.47 -23.93 7.95
CA GLY A 97 -10.68 -23.60 7.20
C GLY A 97 -10.84 -22.10 6.91
N ASP A 98 -9.80 -21.28 7.13
CA ASP A 98 -9.86 -19.84 6.84
C ASP A 98 -9.65 -19.52 5.36
N THR A 99 -9.06 -20.44 4.61
CA THR A 99 -8.89 -20.29 3.16
C THR A 99 -9.21 -21.59 2.44
N VAL A 100 -9.61 -21.46 1.18
CA VAL A 100 -9.82 -22.60 0.29
C VAL A 100 -8.46 -22.98 -0.31
N GLU A 101 -8.27 -24.28 -0.55
CA GLU A 101 -7.13 -24.76 -1.34
C GLU A 101 -7.00 -23.97 -2.65
N PRO A 102 -5.78 -23.75 -3.15
CA PRO A 102 -5.57 -23.10 -4.44
C PRO A 102 -6.39 -23.78 -5.53
N ILE A 103 -7.24 -23.00 -6.21
CA ILE A 103 -8.05 -23.54 -7.30
C ILE A 103 -7.27 -23.37 -8.59
N LEU A 104 -7.00 -24.50 -9.25
CA LEU A 104 -6.35 -24.51 -10.55
C LEU A 104 -7.41 -24.64 -11.64
N VAL A 105 -7.61 -23.56 -12.40
CA VAL A 105 -8.56 -23.51 -13.52
C VAL A 105 -7.79 -23.62 -14.83
N PHE A 106 -8.07 -24.66 -15.59
CA PHE A 106 -7.53 -24.81 -16.93
C PHE A 106 -8.51 -24.28 -17.96
N ASN A 107 -8.07 -23.34 -18.78
CA ASN A 107 -8.81 -22.94 -19.97
C ASN A 107 -8.26 -23.72 -21.16
N PRO A 108 -9.12 -24.43 -21.92
CA PRO A 108 -8.70 -25.18 -23.10
C PRO A 108 -8.11 -24.25 -24.16
N LYS A 109 -7.30 -24.87 -25.03
CA LYS A 109 -6.22 -24.23 -25.76
C LYS A 109 -6.56 -22.86 -26.37
N LEU A 110 -5.78 -21.83 -26.03
CA LEU A 110 -5.77 -20.55 -26.76
C LEU A 110 -5.44 -20.85 -28.23
N ASN A 111 -6.41 -20.66 -29.12
CA ASN A 111 -6.32 -20.96 -30.55
C ASN A 111 -5.87 -22.40 -30.86
N GLY A 112 -6.15 -23.39 -30.01
CA GLY A 112 -5.78 -24.79 -30.31
C GLY A 112 -4.31 -25.17 -30.09
N HIS A 113 -3.44 -24.26 -29.60
CA HIS A 113 -2.00 -24.52 -29.47
C HIS A 113 -1.43 -24.43 -28.04
N MET A 114 -2.01 -23.63 -27.14
CA MET A 114 -1.43 -23.40 -25.80
C MET A 114 -2.43 -23.57 -24.68
N TRP A 115 -2.02 -24.29 -23.63
CA TRP A 115 -2.74 -24.38 -22.37
C TRP A 115 -2.54 -23.15 -21.51
N ARG A 116 -3.60 -22.76 -20.81
CA ARG A 116 -3.60 -21.71 -19.81
C ARG A 116 -4.04 -22.30 -18.48
N ALA A 117 -3.15 -22.33 -17.52
CA ALA A 117 -3.46 -22.66 -16.13
C ALA A 117 -3.60 -21.36 -15.34
N ARG A 118 -4.69 -21.20 -14.61
CA ARG A 118 -4.91 -20.07 -13.71
C ARG A 118 -4.99 -20.59 -12.28
N LEU A 119 -4.06 -20.15 -11.45
CA LEU A 119 -4.05 -20.39 -10.02
C LEU A 119 -4.82 -19.26 -9.35
N GLU A 120 -5.97 -19.58 -8.77
CA GLU A 120 -6.82 -18.66 -8.01
C GLU A 120 -6.59 -18.89 -6.52
N LEU A 121 -6.13 -17.83 -5.84
CA LEU A 121 -5.86 -17.81 -4.41
C LEU A 121 -6.78 -16.79 -3.77
N TYR A 122 -7.45 -17.13 -2.67
CA TYR A 122 -8.37 -16.21 -1.98
C TYR A 122 -7.69 -15.37 -0.90
N TRP A 123 -6.44 -15.69 -0.56
CA TRP A 123 -5.67 -15.04 0.48
C TRP A 123 -4.28 -14.60 -0.03
N PRO A 124 -3.72 -13.45 0.44
CA PRO A 124 -4.35 -12.44 1.32
C PRO A 124 -5.52 -11.70 0.68
N HIS A 125 -5.66 -11.83 -0.65
CA HIS A 125 -6.82 -11.42 -1.44
C HIS A 125 -6.98 -12.39 -2.61
N ASN A 126 -8.03 -12.19 -3.40
CA ASN A 126 -8.20 -12.84 -4.70
C ASN A 126 -7.03 -12.50 -5.63
N ILE A 127 -6.03 -13.37 -5.65
CA ILE A 127 -4.87 -13.32 -6.53
C ILE A 127 -5.08 -14.36 -7.62
N ASN A 128 -5.06 -13.89 -8.86
CA ASN A 128 -5.14 -14.74 -10.04
C ASN A 128 -3.78 -14.74 -10.73
N ILE A 129 -3.05 -15.85 -10.64
CA ILE A 129 -1.78 -16.05 -11.32
C ILE A 129 -2.03 -16.93 -12.53
N THR A 130 -1.48 -16.56 -13.69
CA THR A 130 -1.66 -17.33 -14.92
C THR A 130 -0.31 -17.84 -15.42
N GLY A 131 -0.23 -19.15 -15.67
CA GLY A 131 0.83 -19.79 -16.44
C GLY A 131 0.30 -20.22 -17.81
N VAL A 132 1.12 -20.09 -18.86
CA VAL A 132 0.79 -20.60 -20.19
C VAL A 132 1.94 -21.45 -20.74
N HIS A 133 1.61 -22.52 -21.46
CA HIS A 133 2.57 -23.40 -22.13
C HIS A 133 1.87 -24.29 -23.18
N CYS A 134 2.61 -24.95 -24.08
CA CYS A 134 2.05 -25.95 -25.00
C CYS A 134 1.65 -27.27 -24.31
N SER A 135 2.03 -27.47 -23.04
CA SER A 135 1.73 -28.66 -22.22
C SER A 135 0.96 -28.23 -20.97
N VAL A 136 -0.07 -29.01 -20.59
CA VAL A 136 -0.90 -28.75 -19.40
C VAL A 136 -0.06 -28.67 -18.14
N HIS A 137 0.80 -29.69 -17.93
CA HIS A 137 1.64 -29.81 -16.75
C HIS A 137 2.61 -28.63 -16.62
N GLN A 138 3.23 -28.23 -17.74
CA GLN A 138 4.15 -27.10 -17.73
C GLN A 138 3.41 -25.76 -17.55
N ALA A 139 2.17 -25.63 -18.03
CA ALA A 139 1.35 -24.44 -17.78
C ALA A 139 1.00 -24.32 -16.29
N GLU A 140 0.66 -25.42 -15.63
CA GLU A 140 0.48 -25.50 -14.18
C GLU A 140 1.76 -25.12 -13.43
N GLU A 141 2.88 -25.76 -13.74
CA GLU A 141 4.17 -25.47 -13.11
C GLU A 141 4.55 -23.98 -13.28
N ASN A 142 4.34 -23.42 -14.48
CA ASN A 142 4.55 -21.99 -14.73
C ASN A 142 3.66 -21.12 -13.84
N ALA A 143 2.40 -21.49 -13.60
CA ALA A 143 1.53 -20.75 -12.69
C ALA A 143 2.07 -20.75 -11.25
N TYR A 144 2.55 -21.89 -10.77
CA TYR A 144 3.17 -21.99 -9.44
C TYR A 144 4.52 -21.25 -9.34
N LEU A 145 5.38 -21.29 -10.37
CA LEU A 145 6.63 -20.52 -10.41
C LEU A 145 6.36 -19.01 -10.28
N MET A 146 5.36 -18.51 -10.99
CA MET A 146 4.94 -17.11 -10.92
C MET A 146 4.34 -16.76 -9.57
N ALA A 147 3.63 -17.70 -8.93
CA ALA A 147 3.13 -17.54 -7.57
C ALA A 147 4.28 -17.40 -6.56
N CYS A 148 5.29 -18.26 -6.64
CA CYS A 148 6.49 -18.19 -5.80
C CYS A 148 7.26 -16.88 -6.01
N ASP A 149 7.43 -16.44 -7.25
CA ASP A 149 8.09 -15.16 -7.51
C ASP A 149 7.34 -13.98 -6.90
N LEU A 150 6.02 -13.96 -7.05
CA LEU A 150 5.17 -12.98 -6.39
C LEU A 150 5.33 -13.03 -4.86
N PHE A 151 5.21 -14.21 -4.26
CA PHE A 151 5.30 -14.38 -2.81
C PHE A 151 6.68 -13.96 -2.27
N ARG A 152 7.75 -14.23 -3.00
CA ARG A 152 9.08 -13.70 -2.69
C ARG A 152 9.11 -12.17 -2.76
N HIS A 153 8.53 -11.55 -3.79
CA HIS A 153 8.45 -10.09 -3.88
C HIS A 153 7.64 -9.47 -2.75
N LEU A 154 6.60 -10.16 -2.29
CA LEU A 154 5.80 -9.77 -1.14
C LEU A 154 6.50 -10.01 0.20
N GLY A 155 7.61 -10.74 0.26
CA GLY A 155 8.28 -11.03 1.54
C GLY A 155 7.75 -12.26 2.27
N MET A 156 7.01 -13.15 1.60
CA MET A 156 6.44 -14.37 2.19
C MET A 156 7.29 -15.62 1.96
N LEU A 157 8.29 -15.55 1.08
CA LEU A 157 9.31 -16.59 0.89
C LEU A 157 10.69 -15.99 1.07
N PHE A 158 11.63 -16.64 1.76
CA PHE A 158 13.00 -16.15 1.94
C PHE A 158 14.04 -17.17 1.47
N GLU A 159 15.26 -16.73 1.18
CA GLU A 159 16.35 -17.62 0.77
C GLU A 159 17.28 -17.87 1.95
N ARG A 160 17.52 -19.15 2.27
CA ARG A 160 18.48 -19.61 3.28
C ARG A 160 19.28 -20.77 2.72
N ASP A 161 20.60 -20.66 2.76
CA ASP A 161 21.53 -21.71 2.27
C ASP A 161 21.23 -22.14 0.82
N GLY A 162 20.90 -21.16 -0.04
CA GLY A 162 20.56 -21.38 -1.45
C GLY A 162 19.19 -22.03 -1.69
N LYS A 163 18.39 -22.28 -0.64
CA LYS A 163 17.05 -22.84 -0.73
C LYS A 163 16.00 -21.80 -0.39
N MET A 164 14.91 -21.81 -1.15
CA MET A 164 13.74 -20.99 -0.85
C MET A 164 12.90 -21.65 0.25
N MET A 165 12.54 -20.87 1.25
CA MET A 165 11.78 -21.27 2.44
C MET A 165 10.54 -20.40 2.60
N VAL A 166 9.51 -20.95 3.23
CA VAL A 166 8.29 -20.22 3.61
C VAL A 166 8.54 -19.42 4.88
N VAL A 167 8.08 -18.16 4.91
CA VAL A 167 8.08 -17.37 6.15
C VAL A 167 7.08 -17.95 7.14
N ASP A 168 7.57 -18.36 8.31
CA ASP A 168 6.78 -18.77 9.45
C ASP A 168 6.85 -17.73 10.59
N GLU A 169 6.14 -18.01 11.68
CA GLU A 169 6.10 -17.15 12.87
C GLU A 169 7.51 -16.95 13.46
N ASN A 170 8.29 -18.03 13.54
CA ASN A 170 9.65 -18.02 14.08
C ASN A 170 10.57 -17.11 13.28
N TYR A 171 10.48 -17.15 11.95
CA TYR A 171 11.26 -16.29 11.07
C TYR A 171 10.92 -14.81 11.29
N VAL A 172 9.64 -14.47 11.38
CA VAL A 172 9.22 -13.08 11.61
C VAL A 172 9.74 -12.58 12.95
N PHE A 173 9.62 -13.38 14.00
CA PHE A 173 10.15 -13.02 15.31
C PHE A 173 11.67 -12.90 15.33
N LEU A 174 12.39 -13.81 14.66
CA LEU A 174 13.84 -13.70 14.50
C LEU A 174 14.23 -12.40 13.80
N VAL A 175 13.56 -12.05 12.71
CA VAL A 175 13.79 -10.80 11.98
C VAL A 175 13.49 -9.58 12.87
N LEU A 176 12.39 -9.59 13.63
CA LEU A 176 12.05 -8.51 14.55
C LEU A 176 13.05 -8.38 15.71
N GLN A 177 13.52 -9.51 16.23
CA GLN A 177 14.56 -9.55 17.26
C GLN A 177 15.87 -8.98 16.74
N MET A 178 16.34 -9.43 15.58
CA MET A 178 17.55 -8.93 14.93
C MET A 178 17.46 -7.42 14.62
N LEU A 179 16.29 -6.94 14.21
CA LEU A 179 16.03 -5.50 14.06
C LEU A 179 16.26 -4.78 15.39
N TYR A 180 15.60 -5.27 16.44
CA TYR A 180 15.64 -4.65 17.76
C TYR A 180 17.05 -4.62 18.37
N GLU A 181 17.79 -5.73 18.35
CA GLU A 181 19.18 -5.85 18.82
C GLU A 181 20.12 -4.86 18.12
N LYS A 182 19.81 -4.52 16.87
CA LYS A 182 20.58 -3.55 16.10
C LYS A 182 20.18 -2.12 16.42
N GLY A 183 18.89 -1.87 16.67
CA GLY A 183 18.40 -0.59 17.19
C GLY A 183 19.03 -0.21 18.53
N THR A 184 19.14 -1.17 19.46
CA THR A 184 19.80 -0.97 20.76
C THR A 184 21.29 -0.70 20.59
N TYR A 185 22.00 -1.47 19.76
CA TYR A 185 23.44 -1.27 19.49
C TYR A 185 23.74 0.12 18.91
N THR A 186 22.83 0.68 18.10
CA THR A 186 23.00 2.03 17.54
C THR A 186 22.71 3.17 18.53
N GLY A 187 22.33 2.88 19.78
CA GLY A 187 21.96 3.89 20.78
C GLY A 187 20.62 4.58 20.50
N LEU A 188 19.85 4.07 19.53
CA LEU A 188 18.59 4.68 19.07
C LEU A 188 17.37 4.13 19.82
N ASN A 189 17.59 3.11 20.65
CA ASN A 189 16.57 2.52 21.50
C ASN A 189 17.12 2.36 22.92
N THR A 190 16.64 3.18 23.85
CA THR A 190 17.05 3.19 25.26
C THR A 190 16.17 2.32 26.16
N GLN A 191 15.05 1.79 25.65
CA GLN A 191 14.17 0.89 26.41
C GLN A 191 14.60 -0.55 26.18
N SER A 192 15.06 -1.21 27.24
CA SER A 192 15.63 -2.58 27.29
C SER A 192 14.62 -3.72 27.16
N GLN A 193 13.36 -3.45 26.80
CA GLN A 193 12.34 -4.49 26.66
C GLN A 193 12.01 -4.75 25.19
N TYR A 194 12.05 -6.03 24.79
CA TYR A 194 11.65 -6.57 23.49
C TYR A 194 10.18 -6.25 23.20
N ASN A 195 9.88 -5.00 22.82
CA ASN A 195 8.53 -4.46 22.81
C ASN A 195 7.77 -4.68 21.50
N PHE A 196 8.07 -5.75 20.74
CA PHE A 196 7.07 -6.24 19.80
C PHE A 196 6.10 -7.16 20.54
N ASN A 197 4.81 -6.87 20.45
CA ASN A 197 3.79 -7.60 21.18
C ASN A 197 2.82 -8.20 20.16
N LEU A 198 2.81 -9.53 20.08
CA LEU A 198 1.74 -10.28 19.44
C LEU A 198 0.65 -10.53 20.48
N SER A 199 -0.42 -9.74 20.42
CA SER A 199 -1.62 -9.99 21.22
C SER A 199 -2.63 -10.73 20.36
N THR A 200 -3.33 -11.70 20.94
CA THR A 200 -4.44 -12.37 20.25
C THR A 200 -5.60 -12.54 21.20
N THR A 201 -6.76 -12.04 20.81
CA THR A 201 -7.96 -12.01 21.63
C THR A 201 -9.12 -12.61 20.86
N LYS A 202 -10.04 -13.25 21.60
CA LYS A 202 -11.29 -13.74 21.03
C LYS A 202 -12.31 -12.62 21.11
N VAL A 203 -12.77 -12.14 19.97
CA VAL A 203 -13.77 -11.08 19.83
C VAL A 203 -15.08 -11.66 19.29
N LYS A 204 -16.19 -10.97 19.50
CA LYS A 204 -17.47 -11.30 18.86
C LYS A 204 -17.69 -10.35 17.69
N GLU A 205 -17.79 -10.89 16.48
CA GLU A 205 -18.11 -10.15 15.26
C GLU A 205 -19.39 -10.76 14.68
N GLU A 206 -20.47 -9.97 14.58
CA GLU A 206 -21.78 -10.43 14.11
C GLU A 206 -22.28 -11.71 14.84
N ASP A 207 -22.14 -11.73 16.16
CA ASP A 207 -22.47 -12.87 17.06
C ASP A 207 -21.62 -14.14 16.86
N LEU A 208 -20.68 -14.14 15.92
CA LEU A 208 -19.73 -15.22 15.72
C LEU A 208 -18.45 -14.97 16.52
N PRO A 209 -17.90 -15.99 17.20
CA PRO A 209 -16.60 -15.89 17.83
C PRO A 209 -15.51 -15.85 16.77
N VAL A 210 -14.73 -14.77 16.72
CA VAL A 210 -13.62 -14.57 15.79
C VAL A 210 -12.36 -14.33 16.60
N TRP A 211 -11.23 -14.89 16.16
CA TRP A 211 -9.92 -14.55 16.73
C TRP A 211 -9.41 -13.28 16.06
N GLN A 212 -8.95 -12.32 16.85
CA GLN A 212 -8.29 -11.12 16.37
C GLN A 212 -6.86 -11.10 16.91
N SER A 213 -5.89 -11.01 16.01
CA SER A 213 -4.47 -10.96 16.36
C SER A 213 -3.87 -9.63 15.93
N GLU A 214 -3.11 -8.99 16.82
CA GLU A 214 -2.40 -7.73 16.56
C GLU A 214 -0.91 -7.90 16.88
N LEU A 215 -0.04 -7.65 15.90
CA LEU A 215 1.40 -7.54 16.11
C LEU A 215 1.82 -6.07 16.00
N ARG A 216 2.28 -5.52 17.12
CA ARG A 216 2.85 -4.16 17.18
C ARG A 216 4.36 -4.23 17.01
N VAL A 217 4.89 -3.48 16.06
CA VAL A 217 6.32 -3.34 15.79
C VAL A 217 6.69 -1.88 16.05
N PRO A 218 7.31 -1.54 17.19
CA PRO A 218 7.59 -0.15 17.54
C PRO A 218 8.80 0.45 16.79
N TRP A 219 9.69 -0.39 16.27
CA TRP A 219 10.97 0.01 15.70
C TRP A 219 11.33 -0.84 14.45
N PRO A 220 12.02 -0.28 13.43
CA PRO A 220 12.49 1.11 13.29
C PRO A 220 11.39 2.09 12.87
N TYR A 221 10.23 1.56 12.50
CA TYR A 221 9.01 2.31 12.25
C TYR A 221 7.93 1.74 13.15
N SER A 222 7.24 2.58 13.92
CA SER A 222 6.09 2.13 14.69
C SER A 222 4.94 1.81 13.74
N PHE A 223 4.56 0.54 13.66
CA PHE A 223 3.36 0.10 12.96
C PHE A 223 2.72 -1.07 13.69
N SER A 224 1.44 -1.31 13.43
CA SER A 224 0.77 -2.54 13.85
C SER A 224 0.14 -3.23 12.65
N VAL A 225 0.03 -4.55 12.75
CA VAL A 225 -0.67 -5.40 11.80
C VAL A 225 -1.75 -6.13 12.58
N THR A 226 -3.00 -6.01 12.13
CA THR A 226 -4.14 -6.66 12.75
C THR A 226 -4.84 -7.56 11.76
N THR A 227 -5.05 -8.82 12.12
CA THR A 227 -5.82 -9.79 11.35
C THR A 227 -6.95 -10.38 12.18
N SER A 228 -7.93 -10.96 11.51
CA SER A 228 -8.99 -11.72 12.12
C SER A 228 -9.25 -13.02 11.35
N GLY A 229 -9.64 -14.08 12.05
CA GLY A 229 -9.85 -15.41 11.48
C GLY A 229 -10.62 -16.35 12.41
N SER A 230 -11.00 -17.51 11.89
CA SER A 230 -11.82 -18.50 12.61
C SER A 230 -11.00 -19.36 13.59
N SER A 231 -9.67 -19.43 13.42
CA SER A 231 -8.76 -20.17 14.30
C SER A 231 -7.64 -19.28 14.85
N LEU A 232 -7.22 -19.57 16.08
CA LEU A 232 -6.12 -18.87 16.76
C LEU A 232 -4.83 -18.93 15.94
N HIS A 233 -4.42 -20.14 15.56
CA HIS A 233 -3.11 -20.39 14.93
C HIS A 233 -3.00 -19.74 13.55
N SER A 234 -4.02 -19.90 12.71
CA SER A 234 -4.05 -19.28 11.38
C SER A 234 -4.11 -17.75 11.45
N THR A 235 -4.82 -17.18 12.43
CA THR A 235 -4.88 -15.73 12.63
C THR A 235 -3.50 -15.20 13.04
N GLN A 236 -2.79 -15.88 13.94
CA GLN A 236 -1.42 -15.51 14.32
C GLN A 236 -0.44 -15.63 13.14
N TYR A 237 -0.51 -16.73 12.40
CA TYR A 237 0.29 -16.94 11.20
C TYR A 237 0.02 -15.86 10.13
N MET A 238 -1.24 -15.51 9.89
CA MET A 238 -1.62 -14.43 8.97
C MET A 238 -1.07 -13.07 9.43
N THR A 239 -1.14 -12.76 10.72
CA THR A 239 -0.53 -11.55 11.28
C THR A 239 0.98 -11.51 11.02
N CYS A 240 1.67 -12.64 11.18
CA CYS A 240 3.10 -12.75 10.91
C CYS A 240 3.42 -12.54 9.42
N LEU A 241 2.70 -13.22 8.51
CA LEU A 241 2.90 -13.03 7.06
C LEU A 241 2.67 -11.59 6.62
N LEU A 242 1.58 -10.95 7.05
CA LEU A 242 1.31 -9.54 6.74
C LEU A 242 2.37 -8.60 7.35
N THR A 243 2.92 -8.95 8.52
CA THR A 243 4.05 -8.22 9.11
C THR A 243 5.30 -8.33 8.24
N SER A 244 5.64 -9.53 7.76
CA SER A 244 6.74 -9.71 6.81
C SER A 244 6.53 -8.91 5.53
N MET A 245 5.31 -8.91 4.99
CA MET A 245 4.95 -8.07 3.84
C MET A 245 5.14 -6.59 4.11
N ARG A 246 4.80 -6.14 5.32
CA ARG A 246 5.00 -4.76 5.74
C ARG A 246 6.49 -4.43 5.83
N LEU A 247 7.29 -5.28 6.46
CA LEU A 247 8.76 -5.15 6.56
C LEU A 247 9.42 -5.10 5.16
N LYS A 248 8.94 -5.91 4.22
CA LYS A 248 9.38 -5.87 2.82
C LYS A 248 9.05 -4.55 2.14
N THR A 249 7.81 -4.08 2.30
CA THR A 249 7.31 -2.84 1.69
C THR A 249 8.06 -1.61 2.17
N ILE A 250 8.44 -1.58 3.45
CA ILE A 250 9.24 -0.49 4.04
C ILE A 250 10.75 -0.65 3.78
N GLY A 251 11.15 -1.69 3.03
CA GLY A 251 12.52 -1.88 2.57
C GLY A 251 13.49 -2.42 3.62
N LEU A 252 12.98 -2.96 4.73
CA LEU A 252 13.81 -3.61 5.76
C LEU A 252 14.21 -5.03 5.38
N LEU A 253 13.48 -5.66 4.45
CA LEU A 253 13.87 -6.94 3.88
C LEU A 253 14.54 -6.74 2.51
N ASN A 254 15.70 -7.37 2.32
CA ASN A 254 16.48 -7.32 1.09
C ASN A 254 15.84 -8.19 -0.01
N LYS A 255 16.53 -8.39 -1.15
CA LYS A 255 15.98 -9.20 -2.27
C LYS A 255 15.78 -10.69 -1.90
N ARG A 256 16.62 -11.21 -0.99
CA ARG A 256 16.54 -12.56 -0.43
C ARG A 256 15.58 -12.66 0.77
N ASN A 257 14.93 -11.55 1.10
CA ASN A 257 14.09 -11.36 2.27
C ASN A 257 14.77 -11.51 3.63
N GLY A 258 16.10 -11.65 3.66
CA GLY A 258 16.88 -11.40 4.86
C GLY A 258 16.89 -9.91 5.22
N LEU A 259 17.33 -9.57 6.42
CA LEU A 259 17.42 -8.18 6.84
C LEU A 259 18.39 -7.39 5.96
N ALA A 260 17.91 -6.25 5.44
CA ALA A 260 18.71 -5.26 4.71
C ALA A 260 19.47 -4.38 5.68
N MET A 261 20.41 -4.98 6.42
CA MET A 261 21.17 -4.37 7.51
C MET A 261 21.83 -3.04 7.11
N GLU A 262 22.33 -2.97 5.88
CA GLU A 262 22.97 -1.79 5.29
C GLU A 262 22.04 -0.58 5.14
N LYS A 263 20.72 -0.81 5.13
CA LYS A 263 19.71 0.25 4.99
C LYS A 263 19.22 0.77 6.33
N ILE A 264 19.38 0.00 7.41
CA ILE A 264 18.85 0.32 8.75
C ILE A 264 19.41 1.64 9.30
N PRO A 265 20.73 1.93 9.27
CA PRO A 265 21.25 3.20 9.77
C PRO A 265 20.76 4.41 8.97
N LYS A 266 20.59 4.24 7.64
CA LYS A 266 20.01 5.27 6.77
C LYS A 266 18.56 5.51 7.13
N ILE A 267 17.78 4.45 7.31
CA ILE A 267 16.37 4.47 7.71
C ILE A 267 16.17 5.11 9.09
N SER A 268 16.99 4.73 10.07
CA SER A 268 16.83 5.16 11.46
C SER A 268 17.26 6.62 11.69
N ARG A 269 18.37 7.08 11.10
CA ARG A 269 18.73 8.53 11.09
C ARG A 269 17.69 9.39 10.38
N LYS A 270 17.03 8.86 9.35
CA LYS A 270 15.97 9.55 8.59
C LYS A 270 14.66 9.66 9.38
N PHE A 271 14.38 8.73 10.28
CA PHE A 271 13.13 8.70 11.04
C PHE A 271 13.24 9.39 12.41
N GLN A 272 14.40 9.33 13.07
CA GLN A 272 14.66 10.15 14.27
C GLN A 272 14.48 11.66 14.03
N LEU A 273 14.66 12.13 12.79
CA LEU A 273 14.41 13.52 12.43
C LEU A 273 12.93 13.85 12.14
N SER A 274 12.07 12.85 11.89
CA SER A 274 10.64 13.06 11.64
C SER A 274 9.76 12.81 12.86
N SER A 275 10.17 11.92 13.78
CA SER A 275 9.29 11.45 14.85
C SER A 275 10.05 11.09 16.13
N LEU A 276 10.29 12.09 16.95
CA LEU A 276 10.02 11.96 18.38
C LEU A 276 9.14 13.14 18.75
N SER A 277 7.82 12.89 18.69
CA SER A 277 6.82 13.40 19.62
C SER A 277 7.21 14.66 20.41
N GLN A 278 7.46 15.78 19.74
CA GLN A 278 7.32 17.05 20.41
C GLN A 278 5.82 17.24 20.59
N LYS A 279 5.33 16.97 21.80
CA LYS A 279 3.95 17.29 22.20
C LYS A 279 3.67 18.78 22.05
N LYS A 280 4.73 19.61 22.03
CA LYS A 280 4.64 21.04 21.79
C LYS A 280 4.45 21.28 20.27
N PRO A 281 3.41 22.03 19.86
CA PRO A 281 3.28 22.45 18.47
C PRO A 281 4.52 23.23 18.07
N VAL A 282 5.16 22.79 16.97
CA VAL A 282 6.35 23.45 16.42
C VAL A 282 5.92 24.77 15.81
N THR A 283 6.54 25.90 16.17
CA THR A 283 6.27 27.17 15.50
C THR A 283 7.06 27.31 14.20
N ARG A 284 6.64 28.21 13.31
CA ARG A 284 7.34 28.51 12.06
C ARG A 284 8.79 28.95 12.35
N GLU A 285 8.97 29.78 13.37
CA GLU A 285 10.25 30.36 13.79
C GLU A 285 11.18 29.28 14.35
N GLU A 286 10.66 28.41 15.23
CA GLU A 286 11.41 27.28 15.81
C GLU A 286 11.87 26.30 14.71
N PHE A 287 11.02 26.04 13.70
CA PHE A 287 11.37 25.12 12.61
C PHE A 287 12.36 25.73 11.60
N SER A 288 12.34 27.05 11.42
CA SER A 288 13.16 27.80 10.46
C SER A 288 13.18 27.12 9.07
N PRO A 289 12.02 27.04 8.37
CA PRO A 289 11.94 26.36 7.09
C PRO A 289 12.82 27.04 6.03
N HIS A 290 13.34 26.25 5.10
CA HIS A 290 13.95 26.76 3.86
C HIS A 290 12.88 27.00 2.80
N PHE A 291 11.84 26.18 2.83
CA PHE A 291 10.71 26.19 1.91
C PHE A 291 9.40 26.14 2.67
N GLU A 292 8.43 26.93 2.21
CA GLU A 292 7.07 26.89 2.71
C GLU A 292 6.13 26.56 1.56
N ILE A 293 5.24 25.60 1.79
CA ILE A 293 4.28 25.14 0.80
C ILE A 293 2.90 25.36 1.35
N TYR A 294 2.04 26.05 0.63
CA TYR A 294 0.62 26.16 0.96
C TYR A 294 -0.14 25.26 0.02
N VAL A 295 -1.00 24.41 0.56
CA VAL A 295 -1.77 23.42 -0.19
C VAL A 295 -3.26 23.54 0.12
N ASP A 296 -4.07 23.19 -0.87
CA ASP A 296 -5.53 23.11 -0.72
C ASP A 296 -6.08 22.12 -1.76
N ALA A 297 -7.24 21.53 -1.46
CA ALA A 297 -7.97 20.69 -2.38
C ALA A 297 -9.48 21.03 -2.42
N SER A 298 -10.01 21.16 -3.64
CA SER A 298 -11.44 21.42 -3.87
C SER A 298 -12.11 20.29 -4.64
N GLN A 299 -13.39 20.48 -4.96
CA GLN A 299 -14.11 19.57 -5.85
C GLN A 299 -13.56 19.56 -7.29
N SER A 300 -12.93 20.66 -7.73
CA SER A 300 -12.43 20.83 -9.10
C SER A 300 -11.05 20.21 -9.29
N GLY A 301 -10.22 20.26 -8.26
CA GLY A 301 -8.82 19.83 -8.34
C GLY A 301 -8.07 20.08 -7.05
N PHE A 302 -6.75 20.17 -7.17
CA PHE A 302 -5.86 20.54 -6.07
C PHE A 302 -4.86 21.58 -6.54
N GLY A 303 -4.39 22.37 -5.57
CA GLY A 303 -3.50 23.49 -5.80
C GLY A 303 -2.43 23.54 -4.73
N ALA A 304 -1.26 24.04 -5.12
CA ALA A 304 -0.24 24.41 -4.15
C ALA A 304 0.69 25.50 -4.69
N TYR A 305 1.23 26.32 -3.80
CA TYR A 305 2.32 27.22 -4.13
C TYR A 305 3.47 27.09 -3.14
N LEU A 306 4.67 27.35 -3.64
CA LEU A 306 5.95 27.18 -2.96
C LEU A 306 6.62 28.54 -2.82
N LEU A 307 6.81 28.96 -1.58
CA LEU A 307 7.63 30.08 -1.19
C LEU A 307 9.07 29.60 -0.93
N THR A 308 10.02 30.35 -1.45
CA THR A 308 11.46 30.12 -1.26
C THR A 308 12.07 31.38 -0.68
N LYS A 309 12.99 31.25 0.30
CA LYS A 309 13.69 32.43 0.85
C LYS A 309 14.58 33.15 -0.19
N GLU A 310 15.00 32.46 -1.25
CA GLU A 310 16.06 32.92 -2.15
C GLU A 310 15.55 33.40 -3.53
N GLU A 311 14.50 32.82 -4.11
CA GLU A 311 14.20 33.01 -5.55
C GLU A 311 13.34 34.24 -5.89
N GLY A 312 12.79 34.98 -4.92
CA GLY A 312 11.88 36.13 -5.13
C GLY A 312 10.60 35.84 -5.95
N LYS A 313 10.47 34.64 -6.52
CA LYS A 313 9.39 34.20 -7.40
C LYS A 313 8.70 32.98 -6.83
N ILE A 314 7.37 32.96 -6.98
CA ILE A 314 6.54 31.92 -6.40
C ILE A 314 6.27 30.83 -7.44
N ASN A 315 6.70 29.60 -7.13
CA ASN A 315 6.42 28.43 -7.97
C ASN A 315 5.06 27.86 -7.54
N TRP A 316 4.22 27.44 -8.48
CA TRP A 316 2.89 26.94 -8.15
C TRP A 316 2.47 25.77 -9.05
N ILE A 317 1.48 25.02 -8.58
CA ILE A 317 0.80 23.93 -9.29
C ILE A 317 -0.71 24.10 -9.11
N SER A 318 -1.46 23.73 -10.15
CA SER A 318 -2.92 23.66 -10.13
C SER A 318 -3.31 22.60 -11.16
N GLU A 319 -3.95 21.53 -10.72
CA GLU A 319 -4.31 20.42 -11.59
C GLU A 319 -5.74 19.97 -11.30
N PRO A 320 -6.53 19.67 -12.34
CA PRO A 320 -7.82 19.03 -12.16
C PRO A 320 -7.65 17.60 -11.67
N TRP A 321 -8.67 17.06 -11.02
CA TRP A 321 -8.68 15.64 -10.70
C TRP A 321 -8.65 14.79 -11.98
N SER A 322 -7.83 13.74 -11.99
CA SER A 322 -7.79 12.80 -13.11
C SER A 322 -9.14 12.10 -13.28
N LYS A 323 -9.55 11.85 -14.53
CA LYS A 323 -10.75 11.05 -14.85
C LYS A 323 -10.71 9.63 -14.28
N HIS A 324 -9.51 9.13 -13.96
CA HIS A 324 -9.29 7.81 -13.34
C HIS A 324 -9.06 7.90 -11.84
N PHE A 325 -9.22 9.08 -11.24
CA PHE A 325 -9.08 9.23 -9.80
C PHE A 325 -10.34 8.61 -9.15
N PRO A 326 -10.19 7.81 -8.07
CA PRO A 326 -11.26 6.93 -7.55
C PRO A 326 -12.57 7.62 -7.15
N HIS A 327 -12.59 8.95 -7.06
CA HIS A 327 -13.79 9.75 -6.79
C HIS A 327 -14.90 9.71 -7.83
N ILE A 328 -14.61 9.42 -9.10
CA ILE A 328 -15.65 9.36 -10.14
C ILE A 328 -16.56 8.15 -9.94
N ASP A 329 -16.00 7.01 -9.52
CA ASP A 329 -16.78 5.81 -9.20
C ASP A 329 -17.50 5.91 -7.83
N LEU A 330 -16.94 6.66 -6.88
CA LEU A 330 -17.50 6.76 -5.53
C LEU A 330 -18.67 7.75 -5.43
N LYS A 331 -18.66 8.84 -6.23
CA LYS A 331 -19.85 9.70 -6.41
C LYS A 331 -21.02 8.93 -7.04
N GLN A 332 -20.74 8.05 -8.01
CA GLN A 332 -21.77 7.19 -8.62
C GLN A 332 -22.39 6.18 -7.63
N LYS A 333 -21.67 5.86 -6.54
CA LYS A 333 -22.11 4.92 -5.50
C LYS A 333 -22.62 5.60 -4.22
N GLY A 334 -22.79 6.93 -4.20
CA GLY A 334 -23.29 7.66 -3.04
C GLY A 334 -22.32 7.77 -1.85
N ALA A 335 -21.06 7.34 -2.01
CA ALA A 335 -20.06 7.39 -0.95
C ALA A 335 -19.37 8.77 -0.94
N ARG A 336 -19.48 9.50 0.19
CA ARG A 336 -18.73 10.75 0.40
C ARG A 336 -17.27 10.41 0.69
N ILE A 337 -16.37 10.72 -0.25
CA ILE A 337 -14.93 10.73 0.07
C ILE A 337 -14.67 11.87 1.05
N ASN A 338 -13.89 11.57 2.08
CA ASN A 338 -13.51 12.52 3.13
C ASN A 338 -12.61 13.63 2.55
N ASN A 339 -12.97 14.90 2.76
CA ASN A 339 -12.17 16.07 2.34
C ASN A 339 -10.70 15.97 2.79
N THR A 340 -10.44 15.38 3.95
CA THR A 340 -9.09 15.14 4.46
C THR A 340 -8.21 14.33 3.50
N PHE A 341 -8.77 13.39 2.74
CA PHE A 341 -8.00 12.64 1.76
C PHE A 341 -7.52 13.51 0.60
N TYR A 342 -8.37 14.39 0.08
CA TYR A 342 -8.00 15.28 -1.01
C TYR A 342 -6.92 16.27 -0.58
N GLU A 343 -7.08 16.84 0.61
CA GLU A 343 -6.10 17.75 1.21
C GLU A 343 -4.75 17.06 1.42
N TYR A 344 -4.77 15.87 1.99
CA TYR A 344 -3.54 15.11 2.19
C TYR A 344 -2.90 14.65 0.87
N TYR A 345 -3.71 14.30 -0.13
CA TYR A 345 -3.22 14.01 -1.48
C TYR A 345 -2.56 15.24 -2.12
N ALA A 346 -3.16 16.42 -2.00
CA ALA A 346 -2.59 17.68 -2.49
C ALA A 346 -1.24 17.95 -1.83
N LEU A 347 -1.14 17.81 -0.51
CA LEU A 347 0.09 17.96 0.27
C LEU A 347 1.20 17.04 -0.24
N VAL A 348 0.91 15.73 -0.33
CA VAL A 348 1.90 14.73 -0.76
C VAL A 348 2.29 14.95 -2.22
N SER A 349 1.35 15.34 -3.10
CA SER A 349 1.61 15.63 -4.51
C SER A 349 2.51 16.85 -4.70
N ALA A 350 2.26 17.92 -3.93
CA ALA A 350 3.08 19.12 -3.92
C ALA A 350 4.52 18.79 -3.48
N CYS A 351 4.67 18.10 -2.36
CA CYS A 351 5.97 17.68 -1.86
C CYS A 351 6.72 16.81 -2.87
N TYR A 352 6.04 15.82 -3.47
CA TYR A 352 6.64 14.92 -4.44
C TYR A 352 7.04 15.60 -5.76
N THR A 353 6.33 16.66 -6.14
CA THR A 353 6.63 17.46 -7.33
C THR A 353 7.92 18.25 -7.16
N TRP A 354 8.15 18.80 -5.96
CA TRP A 354 9.32 19.62 -5.66
C TRP A 354 10.45 18.90 -4.90
N LYS A 355 10.33 17.62 -4.58
CA LYS A 355 11.31 16.82 -3.79
C LYS A 355 12.79 17.04 -4.12
N HIS A 356 13.16 17.25 -5.39
CA HIS A 356 14.56 17.49 -5.77
C HIS A 356 15.08 18.86 -5.33
N LYS A 357 14.21 19.86 -5.17
CA LYS A 357 14.56 21.15 -4.55
C LYS A 357 14.73 21.05 -3.03
N PHE A 358 14.18 19.99 -2.43
CA PHE A 358 14.13 19.82 -0.97
C PHE A 358 15.26 18.96 -0.41
N VAL A 359 16.23 18.56 -1.25
CA VAL A 359 17.36 17.72 -0.85
C VAL A 359 18.10 18.37 0.32
N ASP A 360 18.14 17.68 1.46
CA ASP A 360 18.76 18.15 2.72
C ASP A 360 18.14 19.44 3.30
N LYS A 361 16.87 19.72 3.00
CA LYS A 361 16.18 20.96 3.40
C LYS A 361 15.03 20.71 4.37
N ARG A 362 14.67 21.78 5.08
CA ARG A 362 13.49 21.87 5.95
C ARG A 362 12.33 22.46 5.17
N VAL A 363 11.23 21.72 5.12
CA VAL A 363 10.02 22.08 4.37
C VAL A 363 8.85 22.14 5.33
N LEU A 364 8.15 23.28 5.33
CA LEU A 364 6.95 23.50 6.13
C LEU A 364 5.73 23.54 5.22
N CYS A 365 4.76 22.68 5.46
CA CYS A 365 3.49 22.66 4.73
C CYS A 365 2.40 23.36 5.54
N TRP A 366 1.67 24.27 4.91
CA TRP A 366 0.50 24.94 5.45
C TRP A 366 -0.75 24.35 4.80
N SER A 367 -1.74 24.01 5.63
CA SER A 367 -3.02 23.45 5.21
C SER A 367 -4.12 23.92 6.17
N ASP A 368 -5.30 24.27 5.67
CA ASP A 368 -6.46 24.60 6.53
C ASP A 368 -7.15 23.34 7.09
N ASN A 369 -6.77 22.16 6.61
CA ASN A 369 -7.26 20.89 7.12
C ASN A 369 -6.38 20.33 8.26
N MET A 370 -6.87 20.41 9.50
CA MET A 370 -6.16 19.92 10.69
C MET A 370 -5.81 18.42 10.63
N SER A 371 -6.67 17.60 10.02
CA SER A 371 -6.42 16.16 9.92
C SER A 371 -5.28 15.84 8.96
N ALA A 372 -5.15 16.57 7.85
CA ALA A 372 -4.02 16.44 6.94
C ALA A 372 -2.70 16.87 7.62
N VAL A 373 -2.75 17.91 8.46
CA VAL A 373 -1.63 18.36 9.30
C VAL A 373 -1.21 17.26 10.29
N GLN A 374 -2.17 16.70 11.02
CA GLN A 374 -1.92 15.59 11.96
C GLN A 374 -1.33 14.37 11.25
N TYR A 375 -1.90 13.94 10.12
CA TYR A 375 -1.36 12.82 9.34
C TYR A 375 0.05 13.07 8.82
N THR A 376 0.39 14.31 8.49
CA THR A 376 1.75 14.66 8.06
C THR A 376 2.73 14.53 9.22
N ASN A 377 2.38 15.07 10.39
CA ASN A 377 3.28 15.18 11.53
C ASN A 377 3.38 13.89 12.36
N GLU A 378 2.29 13.14 12.47
CA GLU A 378 2.11 12.05 13.42
C GLU A 378 1.81 10.72 12.72
N GLY A 379 1.49 10.76 11.43
CA GLY A 379 1.01 9.61 10.68
C GLY A 379 -0.49 9.33 10.89
N PRO A 380 -1.07 8.41 10.11
CA PRO A 380 -2.45 8.00 10.28
C PRO A 380 -2.65 7.28 11.63
N ARG A 381 -3.51 7.83 12.50
CA ARG A 381 -3.84 7.28 13.84
C ARG A 381 -5.01 6.28 13.84
N CYS A 382 -5.57 5.94 12.68
CA CYS A 382 -6.89 5.32 12.62
C CYS A 382 -6.93 3.82 12.94
N CYS A 383 -7.90 3.43 13.76
CA CYS A 383 -8.35 2.05 14.01
C CYS A 383 -9.22 1.48 12.87
N ASP A 384 -9.67 2.32 11.93
CA ASP A 384 -10.42 1.89 10.75
C ASP A 384 -9.46 1.36 9.66
N LYS A 385 -9.57 0.05 9.38
CA LYS A 385 -8.78 -0.67 8.38
C LYS A 385 -8.83 -0.01 6.99
N ASN A 386 -9.96 0.57 6.56
CA ASN A 386 -10.11 1.18 5.23
C ASN A 386 -9.41 2.54 5.10
N GLN A 387 -9.44 3.33 6.16
CA GLN A 387 -8.71 4.60 6.22
C GLN A 387 -7.20 4.34 6.28
N LEU A 388 -6.76 3.38 7.09
CA LEU A 388 -5.35 3.00 7.18
C LEU A 388 -4.75 2.62 5.82
N GLN A 389 -5.51 1.94 4.95
CA GLN A 389 -5.05 1.59 3.60
C GLN A 389 -4.88 2.80 2.69
N THR A 390 -5.83 3.73 2.74
CA THR A 390 -5.90 4.86 1.80
C THR A 390 -4.90 5.94 2.21
N TYR A 391 -4.91 6.36 3.47
CA TYR A 391 -3.94 7.32 4.01
C TYR A 391 -2.55 6.71 4.18
N GLY A 392 -2.47 5.43 4.56
CA GLY A 392 -1.20 4.74 4.75
C GLY A 392 -0.35 4.69 3.49
N LYS A 393 -0.95 4.59 2.29
CA LYS A 393 -0.20 4.65 1.02
C LYS A 393 0.41 6.03 0.78
N LEU A 394 -0.36 7.11 0.96
CA LEU A 394 0.14 8.48 0.83
C LEU A 394 1.22 8.78 1.86
N TYR A 395 1.00 8.35 3.10
CA TYR A 395 1.97 8.49 4.18
C TYR A 395 3.26 7.73 3.86
N MET A 396 3.18 6.49 3.36
CA MET A 396 4.35 5.73 2.93
C MET A 396 5.11 6.42 1.79
N ILE A 397 4.41 6.95 0.78
CA ILE A 397 5.01 7.73 -0.31
C ILE A 397 5.78 8.93 0.25
N MET A 398 5.14 9.69 1.14
CA MET A 398 5.70 10.86 1.77
C MET A 398 6.95 10.50 2.59
N ILE A 399 6.87 9.50 3.47
CA ILE A 399 8.00 9.05 4.30
C ILE A 399 9.15 8.51 3.43
N GLN A 400 8.87 7.70 2.40
CA GLN A 400 9.89 7.21 1.49
C GLN A 400 10.58 8.34 0.72
N MET A 401 9.82 9.34 0.28
CA MET A 401 10.36 10.53 -0.36
C MET A 401 11.22 11.34 0.63
N CYS A 402 10.69 11.70 1.80
CA CYS A 402 11.45 12.45 2.81
C CYS A 402 12.72 11.72 3.20
N ALA A 403 12.64 10.40 3.35
CA ALA A 403 13.79 9.56 3.57
C ALA A 403 14.77 9.63 2.39
N LYS A 404 14.33 9.37 1.15
CA LYS A 404 15.22 9.35 -0.02
C LYS A 404 15.99 10.65 -0.18
N TYR A 405 15.31 11.80 -0.07
CA TYR A 405 15.88 13.13 -0.31
C TYR A 405 16.32 13.85 0.98
N ASN A 406 16.33 13.16 2.12
CA ASN A 406 16.66 13.74 3.43
C ASN A 406 15.90 15.04 3.75
N ILE A 407 14.59 15.05 3.45
CA ILE A 407 13.71 16.19 3.67
C ILE A 407 13.22 16.15 5.11
N ARG A 408 13.42 17.23 5.86
CA ARG A 408 12.75 17.43 7.15
C ARG A 408 11.43 18.12 6.88
N LEU A 409 10.34 17.36 6.97
CA LEU A 409 8.99 17.84 6.65
C LEU A 409 8.19 18.05 7.94
N LYS A 410 7.50 19.19 8.04
CA LYS A 410 6.46 19.46 9.04
C LYS A 410 5.24 20.08 8.37
N ALA A 411 4.09 19.93 9.00
CA ALA A 411 2.89 20.65 8.61
C ALA A 411 2.36 21.52 9.75
N LEU A 412 1.77 22.65 9.42
CA LEU A 412 1.05 23.52 10.34
C LEU A 412 -0.33 23.87 9.78
N HIS A 413 -1.27 24.01 10.71
CA HIS A 413 -2.60 24.48 10.37
C HIS A 413 -2.56 25.99 10.14
N VAL A 414 -3.18 26.43 9.05
CA VAL A 414 -3.38 27.84 8.71
C VAL A 414 -4.88 28.12 8.66
N ARG A 415 -5.33 29.34 8.97
CA ARG A 415 -6.77 29.64 8.84
C ARG A 415 -7.16 29.66 7.37
N ARG A 416 -8.40 29.26 7.05
CA ARG A 416 -8.90 29.25 5.66
C ARG A 416 -8.72 30.58 4.93
N MET A 417 -8.96 31.70 5.62
CA MET A 417 -8.78 33.04 5.03
C MET A 417 -7.33 33.33 4.63
N GLU A 418 -6.38 32.81 5.40
CA GLU A 418 -4.94 32.94 5.14
C GLU A 418 -4.47 31.94 4.06
N ASN A 419 -5.20 30.83 3.86
CA ASN A 419 -4.92 29.84 2.81
C ASN A 419 -5.60 30.16 1.46
N HIS A 420 -6.18 31.36 1.31
CA HIS A 420 -7.03 31.71 0.17
C HIS A 420 -6.33 31.54 -1.20
N ALA A 421 -5.04 31.85 -1.29
CA ALA A 421 -4.28 31.67 -2.53
C ALA A 421 -4.21 30.18 -2.96
N ALA A 422 -4.07 29.26 -2.01
CA ALA A 422 -4.08 27.83 -2.32
C ALA A 422 -5.49 27.35 -2.71
N ASP A 423 -6.54 27.86 -2.05
CA ASP A 423 -7.96 27.61 -2.40
C ASP A 423 -8.28 28.06 -3.84
N LEU A 424 -7.78 29.22 -4.28
CA LEU A 424 -7.92 29.67 -5.66
C LEU A 424 -7.27 28.69 -6.64
N LEU A 425 -6.07 28.20 -6.33
CA LEU A 425 -5.38 27.19 -7.14
C LEU A 425 -6.13 25.85 -7.15
N SER A 426 -6.70 25.41 -6.02
CA SER A 426 -7.43 24.14 -5.93
C SER A 426 -8.75 24.18 -6.69
N LYS A 427 -9.35 25.36 -6.84
CA LYS A 427 -10.53 25.64 -7.68
C LYS A 427 -10.20 25.87 -9.16
N LEU A 428 -8.93 25.82 -9.54
CA LEU A 428 -8.42 26.13 -10.89
C LEU A 428 -8.63 27.60 -11.30
N ASN A 429 -8.82 28.51 -10.35
CA ASN A 429 -8.96 29.95 -10.59
C ASN A 429 -7.60 30.65 -10.65
N VAL A 430 -6.80 30.31 -11.65
CA VAL A 430 -5.43 30.80 -11.84
C VAL A 430 -5.39 32.32 -12.05
N GLY A 431 -6.41 32.89 -12.68
CA GLY A 431 -6.49 34.33 -12.94
C GLY A 431 -6.52 35.14 -11.65
N GLU A 432 -7.44 34.81 -10.73
CA GLU A 432 -7.53 35.47 -9.42
C GLU A 432 -6.30 35.16 -8.55
N PHE A 433 -5.77 33.94 -8.60
CA PHE A 433 -4.52 33.61 -7.88
C PHE A 433 -3.37 34.52 -8.30
N LYS A 434 -3.20 34.80 -9.60
CA LYS A 434 -2.12 35.68 -10.09
C LYS A 434 -2.33 37.15 -9.74
N LYS A 435 -3.58 37.61 -9.62
CA LYS A 435 -3.89 38.94 -9.08
C LYS A 435 -3.49 39.04 -7.61
N PHE A 436 -3.77 37.98 -6.84
CA PHE A 436 -3.44 37.90 -5.42
C PHE A 436 -1.95 37.70 -5.16
N VAL A 437 -1.24 37.00 -6.06
CA VAL A 437 0.18 36.67 -5.97
C VAL A 437 0.91 37.11 -7.26
N PRO A 438 1.20 38.41 -7.41
CA PRO A 438 1.78 38.96 -8.64
C PRO A 438 3.19 38.40 -8.94
N ASP A 439 3.93 37.99 -7.92
CA ASP A 439 5.26 37.37 -8.06
C ASP A 439 5.22 35.88 -8.47
N ALA A 440 4.03 35.34 -8.72
CA ALA A 440 3.87 33.98 -9.22
C ALA A 440 4.48 33.84 -10.62
N LYS A 441 5.22 32.74 -10.84
CA LYS A 441 5.73 32.42 -12.17
C LYS A 441 4.60 32.36 -13.19
N LEU A 442 4.88 32.81 -14.42
CA LEU A 442 3.86 32.88 -15.47
C LEU A 442 3.20 31.51 -15.72
N MET A 443 3.99 30.45 -15.76
CA MET A 443 3.54 29.08 -16.04
C MET A 443 3.57 28.20 -14.79
N PRO A 444 2.56 27.35 -14.56
CA PRO A 444 2.59 26.38 -13.49
C PRO A 444 3.69 25.35 -13.72
N LYS A 445 4.18 24.78 -12.62
CA LYS A 445 4.97 23.56 -12.70
C LYS A 445 4.04 22.38 -12.95
N LYS A 446 4.41 21.50 -13.88
CA LYS A 446 3.66 20.26 -14.12
C LYS A 446 3.78 19.35 -12.90
N THR A 447 2.64 18.87 -12.38
CA THR A 447 2.64 17.98 -11.22
C THR A 447 3.25 16.63 -11.59
N LYS A 448 4.13 16.10 -10.73
CA LYS A 448 4.64 14.74 -10.89
C LYS A 448 3.55 13.77 -10.47
N LYS A 449 3.11 12.90 -11.38
CA LYS A 449 2.07 11.91 -11.12
C LYS A 449 2.47 11.00 -9.95
N LEU A 450 1.70 11.04 -8.87
CA LEU A 450 1.74 9.99 -7.85
C LEU A 450 1.10 8.74 -8.46
N LEU A 451 1.90 7.72 -8.71
CA LEU A 451 1.39 6.41 -9.12
C LEU A 451 0.79 5.73 -7.89
N PHE A 452 -0.41 6.15 -7.49
CA PHE A 452 -1.14 5.64 -6.31
C PHE A 452 -1.31 4.11 -6.32
N TRP A 453 -1.21 3.50 -7.51
CA TRP A 453 -1.38 2.08 -7.79
C TRP A 453 -0.06 1.32 -8.03
N ARG A 454 1.10 1.93 -7.80
CA ARG A 454 2.39 1.23 -7.94
C ARG A 454 3.31 1.49 -6.73
N PRO A 455 4.04 0.48 -6.24
CA PRO A 455 5.15 0.71 -5.33
C PRO A 455 6.10 1.76 -5.91
N LEU A 456 6.64 2.67 -5.09
CA LEU A 456 7.72 3.59 -5.47
C LEU A 456 9.01 2.80 -5.72
N ILE A 457 9.04 2.06 -6.82
CA ILE A 457 10.26 1.54 -7.42
C ILE A 457 10.53 2.46 -8.61
N GLU A 458 11.63 3.20 -8.53
CA GLU A 458 11.98 4.31 -9.41
C GLU A 458 11.82 4.00 -10.90
N MET A 459 11.15 4.91 -11.61
CA MET A 459 11.33 5.14 -13.06
C MET A 459 12.18 6.39 -13.33
N ASP A 460 12.81 6.96 -12.30
CA ASP A 460 13.87 7.94 -12.51
C ASP A 460 15.08 7.13 -13.03
N LYS A 461 15.10 6.83 -14.33
CA LYS A 461 16.36 6.48 -14.99
C LYS A 461 17.30 7.65 -14.69
N PRO A 462 18.50 7.43 -14.14
CA PRO A 462 19.49 8.48 -14.12
C PRO A 462 19.57 9.02 -15.56
N LYS A 463 19.41 10.33 -15.71
CA LYS A 463 19.86 10.93 -16.96
C LYS A 463 21.34 10.61 -17.00
N ASP A 464 21.74 9.81 -17.98
CA ASP A 464 23.15 9.62 -18.24
C ASP A 464 23.71 11.00 -18.56
N ASP A 465 24.39 11.60 -17.59
CA ASP A 465 25.14 12.85 -17.74
C ASP A 465 26.43 12.60 -18.56
N SER A 466 26.51 11.52 -19.34
CA SER A 466 27.63 11.19 -20.23
C SER A 466 27.56 11.88 -21.60
N LYS A 467 26.83 12.99 -21.69
CA LYS A 467 26.88 13.92 -22.83
C LYS A 467 27.11 15.34 -22.33
N SER A 468 28.32 15.58 -21.82
CA SER A 468 28.94 16.91 -21.74
C SER A 468 30.42 16.75 -22.03
#